data_AF-A0A4P9XH44-F1
#
_entry.id   AF-A0A4P9XH44-F1
#
_cell.length_a   1.000
_cell.length_b   1.000
_cell.length_c   1.000
_cell.angle_alpha   90.00
_cell.angle_beta   90.00
_cell.angle_gamma   90.00
#
_symmetry.space_group_name_H-M   'P 1'
#
loop_
_entity.id
_entity.type
_entity.pdbx_description
1 polymer ?
#
loop_
_entity_poly.entity_id
_entity_poly.type
_entity_poly.pdbx_seq_one_letter_code
_entity_poly.pdbx_strand_id
1 'polypeptide(L)'
;SYNAVKVGGADVLNPGRERIVPHPDGVASPDGWHFSPEQGGVFKTAGNNVRTHTLTPYRLGTRFAINYAHSATDDFDFELDLQQNPKKHPNATVANVDYVSNYMHDKLYGLGFDEEAGNFQFRNPSGLGKERDPIDAQVHGLGGKNLAVFTAPPDGEMGQLFLGIFGSGSKARDSGLDNTVVIHELGHGLSKRLTGGSHNADCLATTLSGGLGEGVSDALAVLMMMKSTDTRDTSKFIGKYTSASMRRYPYTTNMEINPLTYKSIKKYNDVHAIGTVWGTMLYEMYWNLVDALGFDEVDAKPDITKGSTLALQLIIDALKTQPCHPDFIQARNHILEAEQRRTNGAHACKIWAAFAKRGLGSKAKYLKRGLTGKLGITGPSPVEDYDVPIGCQSESGEGRLSGRWVPSEDDWLPADESSSDSLSMSIHQSSTV
;
A
#
# COMPACT_ATOMS: atom_id res chain seq x y z
N SER A 1 5.05 21.10 16.06
CA SER A 1 6.30 20.69 15.36
C SER A 1 6.79 19.36 15.91
N TYR A 2 7.63 18.65 15.16
CA TYR A 2 8.15 17.33 15.52
C TYR A 2 9.67 17.28 15.39
N ASN A 3 10.34 16.49 16.24
CA ASN A 3 11.68 15.98 15.96
C ASN A 3 11.57 14.51 15.52
N ALA A 4 11.45 14.30 14.21
CA ALA A 4 11.08 13.04 13.60
C ALA A 4 11.87 12.79 12.31
N VAL A 5 11.80 11.56 11.78
CA VAL A 5 12.34 11.23 10.46
C VAL A 5 11.34 11.76 9.41
N LYS A 6 11.72 12.79 8.66
CA LYS A 6 10.86 13.35 7.62
C LYS A 6 10.49 12.29 6.57
N VAL A 7 9.24 12.25 6.12
CA VAL A 7 8.84 11.37 5.01
C VAL A 7 9.64 11.76 3.76
N GLY A 8 10.13 10.75 3.02
CA GLY A 8 11.27 10.86 2.10
C GLY A 8 12.59 10.36 2.71
N GLY A 9 12.72 10.33 4.04
CA GLY A 9 13.81 9.69 4.79
C GLY A 9 13.42 8.33 5.36
N ALA A 10 14.15 7.26 5.00
CA ALA A 10 13.76 5.87 5.26
C ALA A 10 13.64 5.56 6.75
N ASP A 11 14.63 6.00 7.51
CA ASP A 11 14.75 5.64 8.92
C ASP A 11 15.67 6.61 9.68
N VAL A 12 15.77 6.37 10.98
CA VAL A 12 16.54 7.18 11.92
C VAL A 12 18.07 7.13 11.74
N LEU A 13 18.60 6.28 10.86
CA LEU A 13 20.01 6.30 10.49
C LEU A 13 20.26 7.07 9.19
N ASN A 14 19.27 7.17 8.30
CA ASN A 14 19.42 7.86 7.04
C ASN A 14 18.10 8.51 6.55
N PRO A 15 17.96 9.85 6.65
CA PRO A 15 18.96 10.84 7.04
C PRO A 15 19.09 11.05 8.57
N GLY A 16 18.25 10.39 9.36
CA GLY A 16 18.08 10.71 10.78
C GLY A 16 16.84 11.55 11.04
N ARG A 17 16.72 12.05 12.28
CA ARG A 17 15.61 12.94 12.67
C ARG A 17 15.99 14.38 12.47
N GLU A 18 15.01 15.18 12.10
CA GLU A 18 15.13 16.62 11.99
C GLU A 18 13.91 17.33 12.56
N ARG A 19 14.06 18.64 12.74
CA ARG A 19 13.00 19.50 13.22
C ARG A 19 12.03 19.83 12.09
N ILE A 20 10.80 19.34 12.19
CA ILE A 20 9.77 19.48 11.16
C ILE A 20 8.65 20.36 11.71
N VAL A 21 8.33 21.42 10.98
CA VAL A 21 7.10 22.19 11.16
C VAL A 21 6.12 21.68 10.10
N PRO A 22 5.14 20.83 10.46
CA PRO A 22 4.19 20.32 9.49
C PRO A 22 3.22 21.42 9.06
N HIS A 23 2.64 21.23 7.88
CA HIS A 23 1.55 22.03 7.35
C HIS A 23 0.36 21.09 7.10
N PRO A 24 -0.49 20.85 8.12
CA PRO A 24 -1.71 20.07 7.94
C PRO A 24 -2.52 20.59 6.76
N ASP A 25 -3.03 19.68 5.92
CA ASP A 25 -3.86 20.08 4.79
C ASP A 25 -5.20 20.61 5.29
N GLY A 26 -5.63 21.77 4.78
CA GLY A 26 -6.84 22.44 5.27
C GLY A 26 -8.16 21.76 4.89
N VAL A 27 -8.13 20.75 4.01
CA VAL A 27 -9.29 19.92 3.65
C VAL A 27 -9.24 18.61 4.42
N ALA A 28 -8.12 17.90 4.40
CA ALA A 28 -7.98 16.62 5.08
C ALA A 28 -7.95 16.77 6.62
N SER A 29 -7.28 17.81 7.12
CA SER A 29 -7.06 18.08 8.54
C SER A 29 -7.43 19.53 8.91
N PRO A 30 -8.70 19.94 8.77
CA PRO A 30 -9.12 21.34 8.92
C PRO A 30 -8.89 21.92 10.32
N ASP A 31 -8.91 21.06 11.34
CA ASP A 31 -8.64 21.43 12.74
C ASP A 31 -7.15 21.28 13.13
N GLY A 32 -6.27 20.94 12.17
CA GLY A 32 -4.91 20.47 12.43
C GLY A 32 -4.83 19.00 12.82
N TRP A 33 -3.64 18.54 13.17
CA TRP A 33 -3.36 17.11 13.46
C TRP A 33 -3.64 16.69 14.91
N HIS A 34 -3.73 17.64 15.84
CA HIS A 34 -3.93 17.38 17.26
C HIS A 34 -5.14 18.11 17.78
N PHE A 35 -5.89 17.47 18.68
CA PHE A 35 -6.95 18.17 19.38
C PHE A 35 -6.37 19.27 20.27
N SER A 36 -6.94 20.47 20.16
CA SER A 36 -6.61 21.59 21.04
C SER A 36 -6.90 21.19 22.50
N PRO A 37 -5.97 21.46 23.44
CA PRO A 37 -6.20 21.15 24.84
C PRO A 37 -7.29 22.05 25.43
N GLU A 38 -7.96 21.53 26.46
CA GLU A 38 -8.75 22.36 27.36
C GLU A 38 -7.86 23.43 28.03
N GLN A 39 -8.46 24.50 28.55
CA GLN A 39 -7.72 25.59 29.17
C GLN A 39 -6.79 25.09 30.29
N GLY A 40 -5.49 25.37 30.16
CA GLY A 40 -4.46 24.90 31.10
C GLY A 40 -3.99 23.45 30.88
N GLY A 41 -4.49 22.78 29.84
CA GLY A 41 -4.07 21.45 29.41
C GLY A 41 -2.82 21.46 28.51
N VAL A 42 -2.48 20.28 27.99
CA VAL A 42 -1.34 20.05 27.08
C VAL A 42 -1.82 19.35 25.81
N PHE A 43 -1.18 19.66 24.70
CA PHE A 43 -1.33 18.90 23.46
C PHE A 43 -0.85 17.47 23.70
N LYS A 44 -1.49 16.52 23.01
CA LYS A 44 -1.15 15.10 23.02
C LYS A 44 -0.99 14.66 21.58
N THR A 45 -0.25 13.58 21.36
CA THR A 45 -0.21 12.84 20.07
C THR A 45 -1.54 12.13 19.80
N ALA A 46 -2.61 12.91 19.72
CA ALA A 46 -3.97 12.48 19.49
C ALA A 46 -4.77 13.60 18.81
N GLY A 47 -5.40 13.27 17.70
CA GLY A 47 -6.26 14.16 16.95
C GLY A 47 -7.28 13.41 16.12
N ASN A 48 -7.74 14.04 15.04
CA ASN A 48 -8.80 13.50 14.22
C ASN A 48 -8.39 12.22 13.48
N ASN A 49 -7.15 12.14 13.02
CA ASN A 49 -6.71 11.10 12.08
C ASN A 49 -6.12 9.88 12.82
N VAL A 50 -5.38 10.14 13.90
CA VAL A 50 -4.63 9.14 14.66
C VAL A 50 -4.54 9.51 16.13
N ARG A 51 -4.46 8.49 16.97
CA ARG A 51 -4.06 8.60 18.37
C ARG A 51 -2.87 7.67 18.62
N THR A 52 -1.72 8.24 18.92
CA THR A 52 -0.45 7.52 19.03
C THR A 52 0.02 7.49 20.46
N HIS A 53 0.25 6.30 21.01
CA HIS A 53 0.59 6.14 22.42
C HIS A 53 1.37 4.86 22.69
N THR A 54 1.90 4.74 23.91
CA THR A 54 2.32 3.46 24.48
C THR A 54 1.28 2.93 25.45
N LEU A 55 1.40 1.66 25.84
CA LEU A 55 0.62 1.04 26.91
C LEU A 55 1.54 0.60 28.06
N THR A 56 1.14 0.89 29.30
CA THR A 56 1.79 0.35 30.50
C THR A 56 0.81 -0.53 31.27
N PRO A 57 1.14 -1.81 31.55
CA PRO A 57 0.26 -2.68 32.34
C PRO A 57 0.13 -2.16 33.78
N TYR A 58 -1.09 -2.14 34.31
CA TYR A 58 -1.28 -2.03 35.75
C TYR A 58 -0.77 -3.30 36.45
N ARG A 59 -0.34 -3.19 37.71
CA ARG A 59 0.32 -4.27 38.50
C ARG A 59 -0.42 -5.62 38.55
N LEU A 60 -1.71 -5.68 38.15
CA LEU A 60 -2.56 -6.87 38.15
C LEU A 60 -3.06 -7.30 36.74
N GLY A 61 -2.43 -6.82 35.66
CA GLY A 61 -2.40 -7.50 34.36
C GLY A 61 -3.64 -7.43 33.45
N THR A 62 -4.75 -6.82 33.88
CA THR A 62 -5.99 -6.75 33.07
C THR A 62 -6.40 -5.34 32.62
N ARG A 63 -5.68 -4.31 33.07
CA ARG A 63 -5.88 -2.92 32.66
C ARG A 63 -4.56 -2.34 32.17
N PHE A 64 -4.62 -1.40 31.24
CA PHE A 64 -3.47 -0.67 30.72
C PHE A 64 -3.69 0.84 30.86
N ALA A 65 -2.63 1.56 31.22
CA ALA A 65 -2.60 3.01 31.11
C ALA A 65 -2.16 3.40 29.70
N ILE A 66 -2.92 4.29 29.07
CA ILE A 66 -2.60 4.90 27.78
C ILE A 66 -1.68 6.09 28.03
N ASN A 67 -0.47 6.06 27.46
CA ASN A 67 0.50 7.15 27.61
C ASN A 67 0.77 7.81 26.26
N TYR A 68 0.13 8.94 26.03
CA TYR A 68 0.43 9.85 24.92
C TYR A 68 1.73 10.61 25.20
N ALA A 69 2.51 10.88 24.16
CA ALA A 69 3.48 11.96 24.23
C ALA A 69 2.71 13.29 24.29
N HIS A 70 3.24 14.27 25.02
CA HIS A 70 2.52 15.54 25.26
C HIS A 70 3.45 16.74 25.24
N SER A 71 2.89 17.91 24.94
CA SER A 71 3.61 19.18 24.85
C SER A 71 2.71 20.36 25.21
N ALA A 72 3.26 21.39 25.85
CA ALA A 72 2.50 22.60 26.19
C ALA A 72 2.23 23.50 24.97
N THR A 73 3.09 23.43 23.94
CA THR A 73 3.11 24.35 22.80
C THR A 73 2.97 23.64 21.47
N ASP A 74 2.39 22.43 21.49
CA ASP A 74 2.30 21.55 20.31
C ASP A 74 3.67 21.24 19.68
N ASP A 75 4.67 21.11 20.56
CA ASP A 75 6.06 20.90 20.23
C ASP A 75 6.55 19.53 20.73
N PHE A 76 6.62 18.54 19.84
CA PHE A 76 7.05 17.19 20.13
C PHE A 76 8.53 16.98 19.79
N ASP A 77 9.40 17.61 20.57
CA ASP A 77 10.86 17.45 20.51
C ASP A 77 11.36 16.57 21.66
N PHE A 78 11.60 15.29 21.36
CA PHE A 78 12.07 14.32 22.36
C PHE A 78 13.45 13.76 21.99
N GLU A 79 14.31 13.66 23.00
CA GLU A 79 15.62 13.04 22.86
C GLU A 79 15.52 11.57 22.44
N LEU A 80 16.54 11.11 21.71
CA LEU A 80 16.69 9.72 21.30
C LEU A 80 18.18 9.37 21.31
N ASP A 81 18.52 8.34 22.09
CA ASP A 81 19.84 7.73 22.07
C ASP A 81 19.75 6.31 21.52
N LEU A 82 20.22 6.13 20.28
CA LEU A 82 20.21 4.84 19.57
C LEU A 82 21.14 3.78 20.19
N GLN A 83 22.03 4.16 21.13
CA GLN A 83 22.88 3.22 21.87
C GLN A 83 22.17 2.66 23.10
N GLN A 84 21.05 3.26 23.51
CA GLN A 84 20.26 2.80 24.64
C GLN A 84 19.14 1.84 24.23
N ASN A 85 18.58 1.16 25.23
CA ASN A 85 17.38 0.35 25.03
C ASN A 85 16.24 1.26 24.51
N PRO A 86 15.61 0.93 23.36
CA PRO A 86 14.56 1.77 22.79
C PRO A 86 13.36 2.03 23.72
N LYS A 87 13.12 1.13 24.69
CA LYS A 87 12.10 1.33 25.74
C LYS A 87 12.34 2.56 26.62
N LYS A 88 13.53 3.16 26.60
CA LYS A 88 13.84 4.40 27.33
C LYS A 88 13.43 5.66 26.58
N HIS A 89 13.15 5.56 25.28
CA HIS A 89 12.82 6.69 24.41
C HIS A 89 11.44 6.56 23.73
N PRO A 90 10.37 6.12 24.43
CA PRO A 90 9.08 5.86 23.79
C PRO A 90 8.46 7.11 23.16
N ASN A 91 8.64 8.28 23.76
CA ASN A 91 8.05 9.52 23.25
C ASN A 91 8.64 9.96 21.90
N ALA A 92 9.93 9.70 21.66
CA ALA A 92 10.55 9.96 20.36
C ALA A 92 9.91 9.10 19.26
N THR A 93 9.68 7.82 19.53
CA THR A 93 9.00 6.91 18.59
C THR A 93 7.53 7.27 18.42
N VAL A 94 6.81 7.55 19.51
CA VAL A 94 5.40 8.01 19.47
C VAL A 94 5.27 9.26 18.61
N ALA A 95 6.15 10.25 18.77
CA ALA A 95 6.15 11.46 17.94
C ALA A 95 6.43 11.16 16.46
N ASN A 96 7.35 10.22 16.15
CA ASN A 96 7.64 9.84 14.77
C ASN A 96 6.42 9.18 14.09
N VAL A 97 5.82 8.19 14.75
CA VAL A 97 4.64 7.46 14.23
C VAL A 97 3.45 8.40 14.06
N ASP A 98 3.24 9.32 15.00
CA ASP A 98 2.18 10.32 14.93
C ASP A 98 2.36 11.28 13.74
N TYR A 99 3.59 11.78 13.53
CA TYR A 99 3.96 12.58 12.37
C TYR A 99 3.71 11.84 11.05
N VAL A 100 4.23 10.61 10.92
CA VAL A 100 4.11 9.83 9.67
C VAL A 100 2.65 9.50 9.39
N SER A 101 1.87 9.11 10.40
CA SER A 101 0.46 8.74 10.22
C SER A 101 -0.39 9.92 9.75
N ASN A 102 -0.21 11.11 10.36
CA ASN A 102 -0.91 12.31 9.92
C ASN A 102 -0.45 12.79 8.54
N TYR A 103 0.86 12.74 8.27
CA TYR A 103 1.39 13.09 6.94
C TYR A 103 0.77 12.19 5.87
N MET A 104 0.77 10.87 6.10
CA MET A 104 0.18 9.90 5.18
C MET A 104 -1.32 10.09 5.01
N HIS A 105 -2.05 10.38 6.09
CA HIS A 105 -3.48 10.71 6.02
C HIS A 105 -3.74 11.83 5.01
N ASP A 106 -3.07 12.98 5.17
CA ASP A 106 -3.30 14.15 4.32
C ASP A 106 -2.93 13.89 2.85
N LYS A 107 -1.84 13.14 2.59
CA LYS A 107 -1.45 12.79 1.21
C LYS A 107 -2.42 11.79 0.57
N LEU A 108 -2.84 10.78 1.31
CA LEU A 108 -3.79 9.77 0.81
C LEU A 108 -5.19 10.36 0.61
N TYR A 109 -5.62 11.30 1.44
CA TYR A 109 -6.84 12.07 1.25
C TYR A 109 -6.82 12.77 -0.12
N GLY A 110 -5.71 13.43 -0.46
CA GLY A 110 -5.51 14.08 -1.77
C GLY A 110 -5.55 13.14 -2.97
N LEU A 111 -5.21 11.86 -2.77
CA LEU A 111 -5.31 10.80 -3.77
C LEU A 111 -6.71 10.12 -3.77
N GLY A 112 -7.62 10.60 -2.92
CA GLY A 112 -9.01 10.17 -2.82
C GLY A 112 -9.27 9.04 -1.82
N PHE A 113 -8.38 8.78 -0.87
CA PHE A 113 -8.74 8.01 0.33
C PHE A 113 -9.33 9.00 1.37
N ASP A 114 -10.50 9.51 1.03
CA ASP A 114 -11.27 10.48 1.78
C ASP A 114 -12.35 9.80 2.63
N GLU A 115 -13.21 10.61 3.24
CA GLU A 115 -14.28 10.15 4.13
C GLU A 115 -15.26 9.22 3.43
N GLU A 116 -15.68 9.51 2.20
CA GLU A 116 -16.58 8.64 1.43
C GLU A 116 -15.92 7.30 1.09
N ALA A 117 -14.62 7.32 0.79
CA ALA A 117 -13.83 6.11 0.56
C ALA A 117 -13.55 5.30 1.85
N GLY A 118 -14.02 5.77 3.02
CA GLY A 118 -13.85 5.12 4.32
C GLY A 118 -12.42 5.21 4.83
N ASN A 119 -11.86 6.42 4.85
CA ASN A 119 -10.61 6.71 5.55
C ASN A 119 -10.77 6.62 7.09
N PHE A 120 -9.71 6.90 7.84
CA PHE A 120 -9.70 6.77 9.29
C PHE A 120 -9.77 8.15 9.95
N GLN A 121 -10.96 8.52 10.43
CA GLN A 121 -11.20 9.84 11.01
C GLN A 121 -12.15 9.76 12.23
N PHE A 122 -11.80 10.46 13.30
CA PHE A 122 -12.68 10.56 14.47
C PHE A 122 -13.95 11.34 14.17
N ARG A 123 -13.86 12.39 13.35
CA ARG A 123 -14.96 13.17 12.79
C ARG A 123 -14.77 13.30 11.29
N ASN A 124 -15.89 13.24 10.57
CA ASN A 124 -15.95 13.41 9.12
C ASN A 124 -16.64 14.76 8.79
N PRO A 125 -15.88 15.87 8.66
CA PRO A 125 -16.41 17.18 8.29
C PRO A 125 -17.36 17.20 7.08
N SER A 126 -17.17 16.34 6.07
CA SER A 126 -18.08 16.27 4.92
C SER A 126 -19.42 15.61 5.24
N GLY A 127 -19.47 14.82 6.33
CA GLY A 127 -20.61 14.00 6.71
C GLY A 127 -20.77 12.71 5.89
N LEU A 128 -19.81 12.40 5.01
CA LEU A 128 -19.75 11.14 4.26
C LEU A 128 -18.95 10.08 5.04
N GLY A 129 -19.10 8.80 4.66
CA GLY A 129 -18.48 7.69 5.37
C GLY A 129 -18.98 7.51 6.81
N LYS A 130 -18.25 6.71 7.60
CA LYS A 130 -18.54 6.49 9.03
C LYS A 130 -17.39 6.99 9.89
N GLU A 131 -17.66 8.01 10.69
CA GLU A 131 -16.72 8.58 11.65
C GLU A 131 -16.45 7.65 12.87
N ARG A 132 -15.62 8.15 13.80
CA ARG A 132 -15.19 7.51 15.07
C ARG A 132 -14.22 6.36 14.90
N ASP A 133 -13.48 6.37 13.80
CA ASP A 133 -12.51 5.34 13.46
C ASP A 133 -11.09 5.87 13.22
N PRO A 134 -10.55 6.79 14.04
CA PRO A 134 -9.16 7.19 13.89
C PRO A 134 -8.25 5.96 14.06
N ILE A 135 -7.04 6.06 13.51
CA ILE A 135 -6.01 5.04 13.75
C ILE A 135 -5.62 5.04 15.23
N ASP A 136 -5.69 3.89 15.89
CA ASP A 136 -5.14 3.61 17.20
C ASP A 136 -3.72 3.06 17.04
N ALA A 137 -2.71 3.93 17.19
CA ALA A 137 -1.32 3.59 16.98
C ALA A 137 -0.60 3.30 18.30
N GLN A 138 -0.29 2.02 18.51
CA GLN A 138 0.35 1.51 19.72
C GLN A 138 1.84 1.23 19.49
N VAL A 139 2.67 2.10 20.05
CA VAL A 139 4.12 1.95 20.08
C VAL A 139 4.53 1.08 21.27
N HIS A 140 5.50 0.19 21.03
CA HIS A 140 5.92 -0.87 21.97
C HIS A 140 4.75 -1.76 22.39
N GLY A 141 3.80 -1.95 21.47
CA GLY A 141 2.55 -2.64 21.71
C GLY A 141 2.73 -4.05 22.28
N LEU A 142 1.68 -4.54 22.95
CA LEU A 142 1.69 -5.79 23.71
C LEU A 142 1.70 -7.05 22.82
N GLY A 143 1.58 -6.89 21.50
CA GLY A 143 1.47 -7.99 20.53
C GLY A 143 2.74 -8.84 20.37
N GLY A 144 3.89 -8.40 20.90
CA GLY A 144 5.11 -9.21 20.98
C GLY A 144 6.36 -8.51 20.45
N LYS A 145 7.51 -9.19 20.57
CA LYS A 145 8.78 -8.76 19.94
C LYS A 145 8.72 -9.06 18.45
N ASN A 146 9.44 -8.28 17.64
CA ASN A 146 9.50 -8.44 16.18
C ASN A 146 8.13 -8.43 15.49
N LEU A 147 7.23 -7.55 15.93
CA LEU A 147 5.90 -7.39 15.36
C LEU A 147 5.71 -5.97 14.85
N ALA A 148 5.22 -5.86 13.63
CA ALA A 148 4.53 -4.70 13.08
C ALA A 148 3.26 -5.24 12.41
N VAL A 149 2.09 -4.67 12.69
CA VAL A 149 0.82 -5.13 12.11
C VAL A 149 -0.23 -4.02 12.14
N PHE A 150 -1.00 -3.92 11.05
CA PHE A 150 -2.23 -3.13 10.98
C PHE A 150 -3.48 -4.01 10.81
N THR A 151 -4.42 -3.85 11.74
CA THR A 151 -5.78 -4.39 11.61
C THR A 151 -6.71 -3.29 11.13
N ALA A 152 -7.36 -3.52 9.99
CA ALA A 152 -8.32 -2.59 9.40
C ALA A 152 -9.71 -3.24 9.46
N PRO A 153 -10.51 -2.96 10.50
CA PRO A 153 -11.92 -3.33 10.49
C PRO A 153 -12.69 -2.46 9.49
N PRO A 154 -13.98 -2.77 9.22
CA PRO A 154 -14.83 -1.96 8.37
C PRO A 154 -14.93 -0.49 8.82
N ASP A 155 -15.37 0.36 7.91
CA ASP A 155 -15.61 1.78 8.14
C ASP A 155 -16.44 2.06 9.41
N GLY A 156 -16.01 3.03 10.22
CA GLY A 156 -16.59 3.35 11.54
C GLY A 156 -16.03 2.54 12.71
N GLU A 157 -15.07 1.64 12.47
CA GLU A 157 -14.28 0.97 13.52
C GLU A 157 -12.79 1.35 13.41
N MET A 158 -12.18 1.68 14.55
CA MET A 158 -10.78 2.16 14.61
C MET A 158 -9.79 1.16 13.98
N GLY A 159 -8.99 1.63 13.03
CA GLY A 159 -7.80 0.90 12.59
C GLY A 159 -6.81 0.73 13.74
N GLN A 160 -6.20 -0.44 13.89
CA GLN A 160 -5.23 -0.70 14.95
C GLN A 160 -3.85 -0.94 14.38
N LEU A 161 -2.93 -0.02 14.65
CA LEU A 161 -1.53 -0.09 14.27
C LEU A 161 -0.70 -0.51 15.48
N PHE A 162 -0.03 -1.65 15.42
CA PHE A 162 0.89 -2.11 16.45
C PHE A 162 2.32 -2.10 15.94
N LEU A 163 3.20 -1.40 16.64
CA LEU A 163 4.62 -1.31 16.30
C LEU A 163 5.48 -1.74 17.48
N GLY A 164 6.26 -2.80 17.26
CA GLY A 164 7.08 -3.45 18.26
C GLY A 164 8.58 -3.13 18.14
N ILE A 165 9.32 -3.57 19.14
CA ILE A 165 10.79 -3.57 19.12
C ILE A 165 11.27 -4.87 18.50
N PHE A 166 12.11 -4.75 17.48
CA PHE A 166 12.77 -5.85 16.79
C PHE A 166 14.14 -6.11 17.39
N GLY A 167 14.58 -7.38 17.39
CA GLY A 167 15.86 -7.79 17.95
C GLY A 167 15.92 -7.78 19.49
N SER A 168 17.15 -7.80 20.03
CA SER A 168 17.39 -7.86 21.47
C SER A 168 18.75 -7.26 21.85
N GLY A 169 18.89 -6.83 23.11
CA GLY A 169 20.14 -6.25 23.62
C GLY A 169 20.53 -4.98 22.84
N SER A 170 21.81 -4.84 22.52
CA SER A 170 22.33 -3.71 21.72
C SER A 170 21.85 -3.69 20.26
N LYS A 171 21.26 -4.79 19.78
CA LYS A 171 20.65 -4.90 18.44
C LYS A 171 19.15 -4.62 18.44
N ALA A 172 18.57 -4.21 19.56
CA ALA A 172 17.16 -3.83 19.60
C ALA A 172 16.91 -2.59 18.72
N ARG A 173 15.90 -2.63 17.86
CA ARG A 173 15.51 -1.58 16.92
C ARG A 173 14.02 -1.33 17.03
N ASP A 174 13.62 -0.08 17.11
CA ASP A 174 12.21 0.29 17.25
C ASP A 174 11.59 0.48 15.87
N SER A 175 10.65 -0.38 15.47
CA SER A 175 10.06 -0.32 14.12
C SER A 175 9.33 1.00 13.85
N GLY A 176 8.88 1.71 14.89
CA GLY A 176 8.27 3.04 14.72
C GLY A 176 9.24 4.16 14.33
N LEU A 177 10.54 3.89 14.27
CA LEU A 177 11.59 4.79 13.77
C LEU A 177 12.06 4.44 12.35
N ASP A 178 11.36 3.52 11.68
CA ASP A 178 11.56 3.12 10.28
C ASP A 178 10.30 3.45 9.50
N ASN A 179 10.33 4.56 8.77
CA ASN A 179 9.17 5.06 8.05
C ASN A 179 8.70 4.06 6.99
N THR A 180 9.59 3.21 6.46
CA THR A 180 9.19 2.17 5.50
C THR A 180 8.30 1.11 6.14
N VAL A 181 8.47 0.83 7.44
CA VAL A 181 7.63 -0.09 8.19
C VAL A 181 6.32 0.59 8.57
N VAL A 182 6.37 1.81 9.10
CA VAL A 182 5.15 2.56 9.48
C VAL A 182 4.22 2.75 8.28
N ILE A 183 4.74 3.20 7.14
CA ILE A 183 3.93 3.42 5.93
C ILE A 183 3.41 2.11 5.35
N HIS A 184 4.19 1.03 5.42
CA HIS A 184 3.72 -0.31 5.01
C HIS A 184 2.47 -0.71 5.79
N GLU A 185 2.50 -0.58 7.12
CA GLU A 185 1.35 -0.91 7.95
C GLU A 185 0.14 -0.01 7.63
N LEU A 186 0.35 1.28 7.39
CA LEU A 186 -0.71 2.18 6.93
C LEU A 186 -1.29 1.76 5.55
N GLY A 187 -0.46 1.18 4.69
CA GLY A 187 -0.86 0.60 3.41
C GLY A 187 -1.85 -0.57 3.54
N HIS A 188 -1.79 -1.33 4.63
CA HIS A 188 -2.82 -2.33 4.94
C HIS A 188 -4.16 -1.68 5.29
N GLY A 189 -4.14 -0.57 6.05
CA GLY A 189 -5.34 0.23 6.32
C GLY A 189 -6.02 0.70 5.02
N LEU A 190 -5.24 1.33 4.15
CA LEU A 190 -5.68 1.78 2.82
C LEU A 190 -6.26 0.63 1.97
N SER A 191 -5.48 -0.42 1.74
CA SER A 191 -5.85 -1.48 0.80
C SER A 191 -7.05 -2.31 1.28
N LYS A 192 -7.18 -2.56 2.59
CA LYS A 192 -8.32 -3.28 3.18
C LYS A 192 -9.59 -2.44 3.21
N ARG A 193 -9.52 -1.11 3.41
CA ARG A 193 -10.70 -0.24 3.31
C ARG A 193 -11.17 -0.07 1.87
N LEU A 194 -10.27 0.05 0.91
CA LEU A 194 -10.67 0.31 -0.48
C LEU A 194 -11.15 -0.95 -1.22
N THR A 195 -10.49 -2.09 -1.04
CA THR A 195 -10.78 -3.30 -1.82
C THR A 195 -12.15 -3.89 -1.45
N GLY A 196 -13.05 -3.99 -2.44
CA GLY A 196 -14.42 -4.47 -2.19
C GLY A 196 -15.31 -3.48 -1.43
N GLY A 197 -14.82 -2.26 -1.19
CA GLY A 197 -15.51 -1.18 -0.49
C GLY A 197 -15.33 -1.18 1.03
N SER A 198 -15.40 0.00 1.63
CA SER A 198 -15.02 0.27 3.03
C SER A 198 -15.83 -0.47 4.10
N HIS A 199 -16.99 -1.02 3.73
CA HIS A 199 -17.82 -1.84 4.60
C HIS A 199 -17.36 -3.30 4.70
N ASN A 200 -16.38 -3.75 3.90
CA ASN A 200 -15.93 -5.14 3.84
C ASN A 200 -14.41 -5.25 4.08
N ALA A 201 -14.03 -5.67 5.28
CA ALA A 201 -12.62 -5.79 5.67
C ALA A 201 -11.92 -7.09 5.20
N ASP A 202 -12.67 -8.07 4.72
CA ASP A 202 -12.14 -9.41 4.45
C ASP A 202 -11.65 -9.60 3.01
N CYS A 203 -11.73 -8.60 2.14
CA CYS A 203 -11.49 -8.76 0.72
C CYS A 203 -10.04 -9.04 0.30
N LEU A 204 -9.07 -8.98 1.21
CA LEU A 204 -7.68 -9.38 0.98
C LEU A 204 -7.25 -10.57 1.88
N ALA A 205 -8.18 -11.45 2.28
CA ALA A 205 -7.89 -12.52 3.23
C ALA A 205 -7.34 -13.84 2.62
N THR A 206 -7.38 -14.02 1.29
CA THR A 206 -6.78 -15.23 0.67
C THR A 206 -5.27 -15.09 0.52
N THR A 207 -4.52 -16.19 0.35
CA THR A 207 -3.06 -16.12 0.17
C THR A 207 -2.64 -15.25 -1.02
N LEU A 208 -3.39 -15.28 -2.13
CA LEU A 208 -3.10 -14.44 -3.30
C LEU A 208 -3.48 -12.98 -3.07
N SER A 209 -4.72 -12.72 -2.63
CA SER A 209 -5.21 -11.35 -2.41
C SER A 209 -4.49 -10.66 -1.25
N GLY A 210 -4.20 -11.38 -0.17
CA GLY A 210 -3.33 -10.91 0.91
C GLY A 210 -1.92 -10.59 0.42
N GLY A 211 -1.37 -11.40 -0.48
CA GLY A 211 -0.11 -11.06 -1.16
C GLY A 211 -0.19 -9.77 -1.99
N LEU A 212 -1.30 -9.51 -2.70
CA LEU A 212 -1.50 -8.22 -3.35
C LEU A 212 -1.53 -7.06 -2.33
N GLY A 213 -2.19 -7.27 -1.19
CA GLY A 213 -2.19 -6.32 -0.07
C GLY A 213 -0.78 -6.00 0.44
N GLU A 214 0.04 -7.01 0.70
CA GLU A 214 1.46 -6.86 1.07
C GLU A 214 2.25 -6.06 0.02
N GLY A 215 2.02 -6.34 -1.26
CA GLY A 215 2.70 -5.65 -2.35
C GLY A 215 2.27 -4.19 -2.52
N VAL A 216 1.00 -3.88 -2.28
CA VAL A 216 0.47 -2.50 -2.25
C VAL A 216 1.04 -1.74 -1.06
N SER A 217 1.10 -2.36 0.12
CA SER A 217 1.71 -1.77 1.31
C SER A 217 3.19 -1.43 1.10
N ASP A 218 3.96 -2.35 0.51
CA ASP A 218 5.35 -2.10 0.14
C ASP A 218 5.49 -1.02 -0.94
N ALA A 219 4.64 -1.04 -1.97
CA ALA A 219 4.65 -0.02 -3.01
C ALA A 219 4.36 1.37 -2.41
N LEU A 220 3.35 1.50 -1.55
CA LEU A 220 3.06 2.76 -0.87
C LEU A 220 4.27 3.25 -0.07
N ALA A 221 4.86 2.37 0.74
CA ALA A 221 6.05 2.68 1.53
C ALA A 221 7.25 3.08 0.68
N VAL A 222 7.48 2.44 -0.46
CA VAL A 222 8.61 2.76 -1.35
C VAL A 222 8.37 4.04 -2.14
N LEU A 223 7.17 4.22 -2.70
CA LEU A 223 6.85 5.32 -3.61
C LEU A 223 6.71 6.65 -2.87
N MET A 224 6.15 6.67 -1.65
CA MET A 224 6.10 7.86 -0.79
C MET A 224 7.49 8.32 -0.31
N MET A 225 8.51 7.48 -0.51
CA MET A 225 9.88 7.69 -0.08
C MET A 225 10.83 7.97 -1.25
N MET A 226 10.28 8.12 -2.45
CA MET A 226 11.02 8.52 -3.63
C MET A 226 11.41 9.99 -3.54
N LYS A 227 12.60 10.29 -4.05
CA LYS A 227 13.19 11.63 -4.13
C LYS A 227 13.45 11.96 -5.60
N SER A 228 13.54 13.25 -5.90
CA SER A 228 13.93 13.73 -7.22
C SER A 228 15.32 13.27 -7.68
N THR A 229 16.19 12.86 -6.74
CA THR A 229 17.51 12.30 -7.03
C THR A 229 17.52 10.80 -7.29
N ASP A 230 16.44 10.08 -6.98
CA ASP A 230 16.35 8.66 -7.31
C ASP A 230 16.19 8.48 -8.82
N THR A 231 16.72 7.38 -9.33
CA THR A 231 16.63 6.99 -10.73
C THR A 231 16.06 5.58 -10.85
N ARG A 232 15.68 5.18 -12.07
CA ARG A 232 15.24 3.81 -12.39
C ARG A 232 16.14 2.71 -11.82
N ASP A 233 17.45 2.96 -11.77
CA ASP A 233 18.44 1.99 -11.28
C ASP A 233 18.55 1.94 -9.76
N THR A 234 17.90 2.87 -9.05
CA THR A 234 17.91 2.92 -7.59
C THR A 234 17.18 1.71 -7.02
N SER A 235 17.84 1.04 -6.05
CA SER A 235 17.24 -0.06 -5.29
C SER A 235 16.64 0.45 -3.99
N LYS A 236 15.41 0.03 -3.70
CA LYS A 236 14.66 0.39 -2.48
C LYS A 236 14.43 -0.83 -1.60
N PHE A 237 14.31 -0.58 -0.29
CA PHE A 237 14.26 -1.62 0.74
C PHE A 237 13.16 -1.31 1.75
N ILE A 238 12.62 -2.35 2.38
CA ILE A 238 11.68 -2.26 3.50
C ILE A 238 12.39 -2.77 4.76
N GLY A 239 12.26 -2.02 5.86
CA GLY A 239 12.72 -2.44 7.18
C GLY A 239 14.24 -2.52 7.33
N LYS A 240 15.00 -1.66 6.63
CA LYS A 240 16.48 -1.72 6.64
C LYS A 240 17.05 -1.42 8.02
N TYR A 241 16.53 -0.41 8.71
CA TYR A 241 16.89 -0.14 10.10
C TYR A 241 16.36 -1.23 11.04
N THR A 242 15.10 -1.64 10.83
CA THR A 242 14.38 -2.54 11.72
C THR A 242 14.98 -3.94 11.77
N SER A 243 15.32 -4.54 10.61
CA SER A 243 15.77 -5.93 10.52
C SER A 243 16.79 -6.21 9.41
N ALA A 244 17.56 -5.20 8.98
CA ALA A 244 18.48 -5.22 7.83
C ALA A 244 17.83 -5.37 6.45
N SER A 245 16.77 -6.18 6.32
CA SER A 245 15.79 -6.19 5.23
C SER A 245 14.61 -7.07 5.65
N MET A 246 13.38 -6.69 5.28
CA MET A 246 12.19 -7.52 5.49
C MET A 246 11.75 -8.28 4.23
N ARG A 247 12.46 -8.10 3.11
CA ARG A 247 12.20 -8.77 1.82
C ARG A 247 13.45 -9.47 1.31
N ARG A 248 13.24 -10.54 0.52
CA ARG A 248 14.32 -11.35 -0.06
C ARG A 248 15.13 -10.60 -1.11
N TYR A 249 14.47 -9.76 -1.89
CA TYR A 249 15.08 -8.94 -2.94
C TYR A 249 14.70 -7.48 -2.72
N PRO A 250 15.57 -6.52 -3.06
CA PRO A 250 15.19 -5.12 -3.09
C PRO A 250 14.20 -4.84 -4.23
N TYR A 251 13.47 -3.75 -4.11
CA TYR A 251 12.67 -3.19 -5.19
C TYR A 251 13.59 -2.46 -6.18
N THR A 252 13.70 -2.97 -7.39
CA THR A 252 14.56 -2.45 -8.46
C THR A 252 14.02 -2.91 -9.81
N THR A 253 14.29 -2.13 -10.86
CA THR A 253 13.95 -2.53 -12.23
C THR A 253 14.99 -3.47 -12.86
N ASN A 254 16.09 -3.76 -12.16
CA ASN A 254 17.13 -4.67 -12.62
C ASN A 254 16.75 -6.13 -12.33
N MET A 255 16.50 -6.91 -13.39
CA MET A 255 16.11 -8.33 -13.31
C MET A 255 17.21 -9.26 -12.81
N GLU A 256 18.48 -8.87 -12.86
CA GLU A 256 19.60 -9.64 -12.29
C GLU A 256 19.61 -9.55 -10.76
N ILE A 257 19.22 -8.38 -10.21
CA ILE A 257 19.16 -8.15 -8.77
C ILE A 257 17.84 -8.68 -8.19
N ASN A 258 16.71 -8.39 -8.85
CA ASN A 258 15.40 -8.90 -8.46
C ASN A 258 14.76 -9.67 -9.64
N PRO A 259 14.94 -11.01 -9.69
CA PRO A 259 14.45 -11.87 -10.78
C PRO A 259 13.00 -12.30 -10.60
N LEU A 260 12.23 -11.69 -9.69
CA LEU A 260 10.86 -12.09 -9.44
C LEU A 260 9.94 -11.77 -10.64
N THR A 261 9.18 -12.78 -11.06
CA THR A 261 8.18 -12.73 -12.12
C THR A 261 6.86 -13.34 -11.64
N TYR A 262 5.79 -13.27 -12.44
CA TYR A 262 4.49 -13.84 -12.10
C TYR A 262 4.55 -15.33 -11.74
N LYS A 263 5.40 -16.12 -12.40
CA LYS A 263 5.58 -17.55 -12.06
C LYS A 263 6.16 -17.79 -10.66
N SER A 264 6.86 -16.82 -10.08
CA SER A 264 7.46 -16.95 -8.75
C SER A 264 6.41 -17.18 -7.67
N ILE A 265 5.17 -16.69 -7.82
CA ILE A 265 4.11 -16.90 -6.81
C ILE A 265 3.77 -18.38 -6.61
N LYS A 266 4.03 -19.24 -7.60
CA LYS A 266 3.85 -20.69 -7.48
C LYS A 266 4.71 -21.31 -6.38
N LYS A 267 5.83 -20.66 -6.03
CA LYS A 267 6.81 -21.17 -5.06
C LYS A 267 6.47 -20.80 -3.61
N TYR A 268 5.42 -20.01 -3.39
CA TYR A 268 5.17 -19.37 -2.10
C TYR A 268 3.75 -19.65 -1.61
N ASN A 269 3.66 -20.00 -0.32
CA ASN A 269 2.42 -19.99 0.46
C ASN A 269 2.43 -18.86 1.51
N ASP A 270 3.35 -17.90 1.36
CA ASP A 270 3.57 -16.77 2.25
C ASP A 270 3.18 -15.48 1.53
N VAL A 271 2.33 -14.67 2.17
CA VAL A 271 1.79 -13.45 1.58
C VAL A 271 2.89 -12.42 1.30
N HIS A 272 3.91 -12.31 2.16
CA HIS A 272 4.99 -11.33 1.98
C HIS A 272 5.85 -11.64 0.75
N ALA A 273 6.15 -12.91 0.52
CA ALA A 273 6.88 -13.36 -0.66
C ALA A 273 6.07 -13.13 -1.96
N ILE A 274 4.75 -13.36 -1.93
CA ILE A 274 3.85 -13.05 -3.05
C ILE A 274 3.77 -11.53 -3.25
N GLY A 275 3.64 -10.76 -2.17
CA GLY A 275 3.60 -9.30 -2.21
C GLY A 275 4.87 -8.67 -2.74
N THR A 276 6.03 -9.27 -2.46
CA THR A 276 7.28 -8.82 -3.08
C THR A 276 7.21 -8.92 -4.61
N VAL A 277 6.55 -9.95 -5.17
CA VAL A 277 6.33 -10.05 -6.63
C VAL A 277 5.44 -8.90 -7.11
N TRP A 278 4.30 -8.67 -6.46
CA TRP A 278 3.35 -7.62 -6.84
C TRP A 278 3.92 -6.22 -6.70
N GLY A 279 4.50 -5.88 -5.55
CA GLY A 279 5.15 -4.59 -5.31
C GLY A 279 6.30 -4.33 -6.30
N THR A 280 7.00 -5.37 -6.74
CA THR A 280 8.03 -5.24 -7.78
C THR A 280 7.42 -4.91 -9.15
N MET A 281 6.25 -5.46 -9.50
CA MET A 281 5.53 -5.08 -10.73
C MET A 281 5.03 -3.63 -10.67
N LEU A 282 4.51 -3.19 -9.53
CA LEU A 282 4.12 -1.80 -9.30
C LEU A 282 5.32 -0.84 -9.39
N TYR A 283 6.50 -1.27 -8.92
CA TYR A 283 7.75 -0.51 -9.04
C TYR A 283 8.18 -0.32 -10.51
N GLU A 284 8.03 -1.34 -11.36
CA GLU A 284 8.26 -1.20 -12.80
C GLU A 284 7.29 -0.20 -13.44
N MET A 285 6.01 -0.26 -13.06
CA MET A 285 4.98 0.64 -13.55
C MET A 285 5.30 2.08 -13.17
N TYR A 286 5.65 2.32 -11.90
CA TYR A 286 6.06 3.63 -11.40
C TYR A 286 7.18 4.22 -12.26
N TRP A 287 8.27 3.49 -12.49
CA TRP A 287 9.39 4.01 -13.27
C TRP A 287 9.05 4.22 -14.75
N ASN A 288 8.21 3.36 -15.35
CA ASN A 288 7.75 3.56 -16.72
C ASN A 288 6.93 4.86 -16.87
N LEU A 289 6.15 5.22 -15.84
CA LEU A 289 5.40 6.48 -15.82
C LEU A 289 6.32 7.67 -15.52
N VAL A 290 7.23 7.56 -14.55
CA VAL A 290 8.19 8.63 -14.20
C VAL A 290 9.10 8.98 -15.37
N ASP A 291 9.62 7.99 -16.10
CA ASP A 291 10.46 8.25 -17.27
C ASP A 291 9.70 9.01 -18.38
N ALA A 292 8.38 8.81 -18.46
CA ALA A 292 7.54 9.40 -19.49
C ALA A 292 7.01 10.80 -19.11
N LEU A 293 6.72 11.00 -17.83
CA LEU A 293 5.94 12.15 -17.34
C LEU A 293 6.70 13.00 -16.32
N GLY A 294 7.89 12.56 -15.93
CA GLY A 294 8.70 13.18 -14.89
C GLY A 294 8.27 12.80 -13.48
N PHE A 295 9.08 13.26 -12.53
CA PHE A 295 8.87 13.12 -11.10
C PHE A 295 8.29 14.40 -10.51
N ASP A 296 7.42 14.23 -9.52
CA ASP A 296 7.00 15.24 -8.56
C ASP A 296 6.74 14.59 -7.20
N GLU A 297 6.89 15.37 -6.14
CA GLU A 297 6.61 14.90 -4.78
C GLU A 297 5.10 14.71 -4.58
N VAL A 298 4.73 13.77 -3.71
CA VAL A 298 3.32 13.52 -3.40
C VAL A 298 2.85 14.56 -2.40
N ASP A 299 2.19 15.58 -2.91
CA ASP A 299 1.54 16.59 -2.09
C ASP A 299 0.06 16.31 -1.80
N ALA A 300 -0.55 17.09 -0.90
CA ALA A 300 -1.97 16.92 -0.53
C ALA A 300 -2.92 17.24 -1.69
N LYS A 301 -2.40 17.90 -2.74
CA LYS A 301 -3.06 18.10 -4.02
C LYS A 301 -2.11 17.62 -5.13
N PRO A 302 -2.00 16.31 -5.33
CA PRO A 302 -0.97 15.74 -6.20
C PRO A 302 -1.20 16.14 -7.66
N ASP A 303 -0.16 16.61 -8.36
CA ASP A 303 -0.21 16.86 -9.81
C ASP A 303 -0.16 15.54 -10.57
N ILE A 304 -1.32 14.98 -10.90
CA ILE A 304 -1.44 13.69 -11.63
C ILE A 304 -0.95 13.74 -13.09
N THR A 305 -0.42 14.88 -13.57
CA THR A 305 0.27 14.93 -14.86
C THR A 305 1.70 14.38 -14.78
N LYS A 306 2.20 14.14 -13.56
CA LYS A 306 3.53 13.61 -13.26
C LYS A 306 3.45 12.11 -13.04
N GLY A 307 4.51 11.39 -13.43
CA GLY A 307 4.49 9.93 -13.43
C GLY A 307 4.48 9.33 -12.03
N SER A 308 5.14 9.99 -11.07
CA SER A 308 5.24 9.53 -9.69
C SER A 308 3.90 9.60 -8.95
N THR A 309 3.19 10.70 -9.09
CA THR A 309 1.85 10.94 -8.51
C THR A 309 0.78 10.16 -9.25
N LEU A 310 0.84 10.08 -10.58
CA LEU A 310 -0.09 9.27 -11.39
C LEU A 310 0.00 7.80 -10.99
N ALA A 311 1.20 7.23 -10.82
CA ALA A 311 1.36 5.83 -10.44
C ALA A 311 0.62 5.51 -9.12
N LEU A 312 0.73 6.36 -8.10
CA LEU A 312 0.02 6.21 -6.83
C LEU A 312 -1.49 6.40 -6.99
N GLN A 313 -1.92 7.39 -7.76
CA GLN A 313 -3.34 7.62 -8.06
C GLN A 313 -3.98 6.39 -8.70
N LEU A 314 -3.30 5.78 -9.68
CA LEU A 314 -3.80 4.59 -10.38
C LEU A 314 -3.88 3.37 -9.47
N ILE A 315 -2.91 3.19 -8.56
CA ILE A 315 -2.97 2.11 -7.55
C ILE A 315 -4.21 2.32 -6.66
N ILE A 316 -4.44 3.52 -6.16
CA ILE A 316 -5.56 3.82 -5.26
C ILE A 316 -6.91 3.68 -5.96
N ASP A 317 -7.03 4.17 -7.20
CA ASP A 317 -8.27 4.03 -7.98
C ASP A 317 -8.56 2.57 -8.37
N ALA A 318 -7.52 1.77 -8.61
CA ALA A 318 -7.67 0.34 -8.83
C ALA A 318 -8.19 -0.37 -7.58
N LEU A 319 -7.67 -0.04 -6.39
CA LEU A 319 -8.16 -0.61 -5.13
C LEU A 319 -9.66 -0.34 -4.91
N LYS A 320 -10.13 0.86 -5.26
CA LYS A 320 -11.55 1.25 -5.15
C LYS A 320 -12.50 0.45 -6.05
N THR A 321 -11.98 -0.08 -7.15
CA THR A 321 -12.81 -0.68 -8.22
C THR A 321 -12.60 -2.18 -8.37
N GLN A 322 -11.49 -2.72 -7.89
CA GLN A 322 -11.20 -4.15 -7.97
C GLN A 322 -12.16 -4.99 -7.11
N PRO A 323 -12.49 -6.22 -7.55
CA PRO A 323 -13.41 -7.09 -6.84
C PRO A 323 -12.82 -7.54 -5.50
N CYS A 324 -13.68 -8.12 -4.66
CA CYS A 324 -13.26 -8.81 -3.45
C CYS A 324 -12.42 -10.06 -3.81
N HIS A 325 -11.31 -10.28 -3.10
CA HIS A 325 -10.33 -11.34 -3.36
C HIS A 325 -9.78 -11.38 -4.80
N PRO A 326 -9.23 -10.25 -5.30
CA PRO A 326 -8.72 -10.21 -6.67
C PRO A 326 -7.50 -11.11 -6.81
N ASP A 327 -7.30 -11.66 -8.02
CA ASP A 327 -6.02 -12.20 -8.44
C ASP A 327 -5.14 -11.12 -9.11
N PHE A 328 -3.91 -11.49 -9.49
CA PHE A 328 -2.94 -10.57 -10.11
C PHE A 328 -3.44 -9.99 -11.44
N ILE A 329 -4.17 -10.78 -12.23
CA ILE A 329 -4.67 -10.37 -13.55
C ILE A 329 -5.79 -9.35 -13.36
N GLN A 330 -6.71 -9.62 -12.43
CA GLN A 330 -7.76 -8.67 -12.06
C GLN A 330 -7.17 -7.38 -11.51
N ALA A 331 -6.22 -7.44 -10.58
CA ALA A 331 -5.58 -6.26 -10.01
C ALA A 331 -4.85 -5.41 -11.08
N ARG A 332 -4.10 -6.05 -12.00
CA ARG A 332 -3.48 -5.36 -13.15
C ARG A 332 -4.54 -4.68 -14.03
N ASN A 333 -5.61 -5.39 -14.34
CA ASN A 333 -6.67 -4.88 -15.20
C ASN A 333 -7.33 -3.65 -14.55
N HIS A 334 -7.64 -3.67 -13.25
CA HIS A 334 -8.21 -2.48 -12.60
C HIS A 334 -7.27 -1.27 -12.56
N ILE A 335 -5.95 -1.47 -12.58
CA ILE A 335 -4.97 -0.39 -12.79
C ILE A 335 -5.08 0.20 -14.21
N LEU A 336 -5.18 -0.65 -15.25
CA LEU A 336 -5.38 -0.19 -16.62
C LEU A 336 -6.74 0.51 -16.79
N GLU A 337 -7.77 0.05 -16.08
CA GLU A 337 -9.09 0.66 -16.09
C GLU A 337 -9.09 2.03 -15.41
N ALA A 338 -8.37 2.16 -14.28
CA ALA A 338 -8.12 3.44 -13.64
C ALA A 338 -7.40 4.41 -14.59
N GLU A 339 -6.40 3.92 -15.35
CA GLU A 339 -5.67 4.74 -16.32
C GLU A 339 -6.59 5.16 -17.47
N GLN A 340 -7.43 4.26 -17.97
CA GLN A 340 -8.44 4.59 -18.98
C GLN A 340 -9.40 5.68 -18.48
N ARG A 341 -9.85 5.64 -17.21
CA ARG A 341 -10.75 6.65 -16.63
C ARG A 341 -10.06 8.00 -16.41
N ARG A 342 -8.80 8.01 -15.97
CA ARG A 342 -8.08 9.24 -15.61
C ARG A 342 -7.47 9.95 -16.80
N THR A 343 -6.86 9.20 -17.70
CA THR A 343 -6.00 9.72 -18.79
C THR A 343 -6.43 9.23 -20.17
N ASN A 344 -7.59 8.57 -20.28
CA ASN A 344 -8.18 8.12 -21.55
C ASN A 344 -7.24 7.20 -22.37
N GLY A 345 -6.48 6.35 -21.67
CA GLY A 345 -5.61 5.35 -22.29
C GLY A 345 -4.22 5.87 -22.70
N ALA A 346 -3.88 7.13 -22.40
CA ALA A 346 -2.66 7.79 -22.87
C ALA A 346 -1.35 7.10 -22.44
N HIS A 347 -1.39 6.32 -21.36
CA HIS A 347 -0.22 5.68 -20.75
C HIS A 347 -0.37 4.17 -20.58
N ALA A 348 -1.48 3.57 -20.98
CA ALA A 348 -1.75 2.13 -20.90
C ALA A 348 -0.59 1.26 -21.40
N CYS A 349 0.04 1.60 -22.53
CA CYS A 349 1.14 0.79 -23.07
C CYS A 349 2.38 0.75 -22.19
N LYS A 350 2.63 1.80 -21.41
CA LYS A 350 3.75 1.85 -20.43
C LYS A 350 3.46 0.96 -19.22
N ILE A 351 2.19 0.92 -18.81
CA ILE A 351 1.70 0.04 -17.74
C ILE A 351 1.77 -1.42 -18.21
N TRP A 352 1.26 -1.73 -19.40
CA TRP A 352 1.36 -3.05 -20.00
C TRP A 352 2.79 -3.56 -20.06
N ALA A 353 3.74 -2.72 -20.51
CA ALA A 353 5.15 -3.10 -20.57
C ALA A 353 5.76 -3.39 -19.20
N ALA A 354 5.36 -2.67 -18.15
CA ALA A 354 5.83 -2.94 -16.79
C ALA A 354 5.41 -4.34 -16.31
N PHE A 355 4.13 -4.68 -16.49
CA PHE A 355 3.59 -5.98 -16.10
C PHE A 355 4.12 -7.11 -16.98
N ALA A 356 4.17 -6.91 -18.30
CA ALA A 356 4.70 -7.87 -19.26
C ALA A 356 6.18 -8.19 -19.02
N LYS A 357 7.01 -7.20 -18.66
CA LYS A 357 8.41 -7.40 -18.28
C LYS A 357 8.59 -8.43 -17.16
N ARG A 358 7.59 -8.57 -16.28
CA ARG A 358 7.59 -9.53 -15.16
C ARG A 358 6.62 -10.69 -15.36
N GLY A 359 6.27 -11.00 -16.61
CA GLY A 359 5.49 -12.18 -16.97
C GLY A 359 3.99 -12.07 -16.74
N LEU A 360 3.46 -10.86 -16.48
CA LEU A 360 2.03 -10.59 -16.33
C LEU A 360 1.47 -9.84 -17.56
N GLY A 361 1.90 -10.25 -18.75
CA GLY A 361 1.49 -9.72 -20.05
C GLY A 361 0.05 -10.05 -20.45
N SER A 362 -0.33 -9.60 -21.64
CA SER A 362 -1.72 -9.63 -22.16
C SER A 362 -2.40 -11.00 -22.09
N LYS A 363 -1.64 -12.09 -22.28
CA LYS A 363 -2.14 -13.48 -22.31
C LYS A 363 -1.77 -14.26 -21.05
N ALA A 364 -1.27 -13.60 -20.00
CA ALA A 364 -0.98 -14.24 -18.74
C ALA A 364 -2.26 -14.83 -18.16
N LYS A 365 -2.18 -16.02 -17.57
CA LYS A 365 -3.35 -16.72 -17.03
C LYS A 365 -3.06 -17.37 -15.70
N TYR A 366 -4.08 -17.44 -14.86
CA TYR A 366 -4.06 -18.24 -13.65
C TYR A 366 -4.85 -19.52 -13.89
N LEU A 367 -4.14 -20.64 -14.09
CA LEU A 367 -4.81 -21.93 -14.26
C LEU A 367 -5.38 -22.36 -12.91
N LYS A 368 -6.70 -22.41 -12.81
CA LYS A 368 -7.39 -23.01 -11.65
C LYS A 368 -7.12 -24.51 -11.62
N ARG A 369 -7.27 -25.12 -10.44
CA ARG A 369 -7.05 -26.56 -10.22
C ARG A 369 -7.89 -27.36 -11.23
N GLY A 370 -7.22 -28.19 -12.04
CA GLY A 370 -7.86 -28.99 -13.09
C GLY A 370 -7.46 -30.47 -13.01
N LEU A 371 -8.32 -31.33 -13.57
CA LEU A 371 -8.00 -32.75 -13.81
C LEU A 371 -7.27 -32.86 -15.15
N THR A 372 -6.05 -33.39 -15.17
CA THR A 372 -5.46 -33.85 -16.44
C THR A 372 -5.64 -35.36 -16.59
N GLY A 373 -5.87 -35.81 -17.82
CA GLY A 373 -5.97 -37.24 -18.14
C GLY A 373 -4.77 -38.04 -17.63
N LYS A 374 -5.07 -39.21 -17.04
CA LYS A 374 -4.20 -40.10 -16.21
C LYS A 374 -3.68 -39.45 -14.91
N LEU A 375 -4.54 -39.48 -13.87
CA LEU A 375 -4.25 -39.35 -12.43
C LEU A 375 -3.47 -38.12 -11.91
N GLY A 376 -3.19 -37.11 -12.74
CA GLY A 376 -2.57 -35.87 -12.31
C GLY A 376 -3.60 -34.83 -11.86
N ILE A 377 -3.53 -34.40 -10.59
CA ILE A 377 -4.16 -33.16 -10.16
C ILE A 377 -3.13 -32.04 -10.39
N THR A 378 -3.40 -31.10 -11.29
CA THR A 378 -2.57 -29.89 -11.36
C THR A 378 -3.06 -28.90 -10.31
N GLY A 379 -2.16 -28.47 -9.43
CA GLY A 379 -2.43 -27.35 -8.52
C GLY A 379 -2.61 -26.05 -9.29
N PRO A 380 -3.28 -25.04 -8.70
CA PRO A 380 -3.36 -23.72 -9.29
C PRO A 380 -1.97 -23.20 -9.70
N SER A 381 -1.84 -22.68 -10.91
CA SER A 381 -0.53 -22.30 -11.44
C SER A 381 -0.60 -21.02 -12.28
N PRO A 382 0.22 -19.99 -11.96
CA PRO A 382 0.44 -18.89 -12.88
C PRO A 382 1.08 -19.41 -14.18
N VAL A 383 0.67 -18.85 -15.30
CA VAL A 383 1.31 -18.99 -16.61
C VAL A 383 1.69 -17.59 -17.05
N GLU A 384 2.97 -17.43 -17.35
CA GLU A 384 3.53 -16.15 -17.75
C GLU A 384 3.21 -15.83 -19.20
N ASP A 385 3.07 -14.54 -19.45
CA ASP A 385 3.10 -13.96 -20.77
C ASP A 385 3.96 -12.68 -20.72
N TYR A 386 4.75 -12.46 -21.75
CA TYR A 386 5.64 -11.31 -21.87
C TYR A 386 5.21 -10.38 -23.02
N ASP A 387 4.11 -10.70 -23.70
CA ASP A 387 3.54 -9.87 -24.75
C ASP A 387 2.76 -8.69 -24.15
N VAL A 388 2.81 -7.56 -24.84
CA VAL A 388 1.86 -6.45 -24.67
C VAL A 388 0.76 -6.54 -25.73
N PRO A 389 -0.42 -5.93 -25.53
CA PRO A 389 -1.47 -5.90 -26.56
C PRO A 389 -0.96 -5.37 -27.90
N ILE A 390 -1.57 -5.80 -29.01
CA ILE A 390 -1.14 -5.44 -30.38
C ILE A 390 -1.04 -3.92 -30.55
N GLY A 391 -2.00 -3.15 -30.02
CA GLY A 391 -1.98 -1.68 -30.07
C GLY A 391 -0.82 -1.02 -29.31
N CYS A 392 -0.08 -1.78 -28.50
CA CYS A 392 1.12 -1.35 -27.79
C CYS A 392 2.42 -1.85 -28.40
N GLN A 393 2.37 -2.78 -29.36
CA GLN A 393 3.54 -3.26 -30.08
C GLN A 393 3.93 -2.16 -31.08
N SER A 394 5.03 -1.44 -30.86
CA SER A 394 5.48 -0.40 -31.78
C SER A 394 5.77 -1.00 -33.16
N GLU A 395 5.19 -0.43 -34.21
CA GLU A 395 5.84 -0.46 -35.53
C GLU A 395 7.11 0.39 -35.42
N SER A 396 8.29 -0.21 -35.68
CA SER A 396 9.64 0.39 -35.73
C SER A 396 10.41 0.58 -34.39
N GLY A 397 11.18 -0.45 -34.03
CA GLY A 397 12.65 -0.38 -33.86
C GLY A 397 13.33 0.47 -32.77
N GLU A 398 12.69 1.49 -32.20
CA GLU A 398 13.35 2.45 -31.30
C GLU A 398 12.57 2.65 -30.00
N GLY A 399 12.48 1.61 -29.15
CA GLY A 399 12.38 1.73 -27.68
C GLY A 399 11.31 2.61 -27.04
N ARG A 400 10.36 3.21 -27.79
CA ARG A 400 9.30 4.08 -27.29
C ARG A 400 7.95 3.48 -27.65
N LEU A 401 7.29 2.95 -26.62
CA LEU A 401 5.89 2.51 -26.69
C LEU A 401 5.00 3.76 -26.75
N SER A 402 4.69 4.19 -27.98
CA SER A 402 3.90 5.39 -28.31
C SER A 402 2.48 5.08 -28.81
N GLY A 403 2.08 3.81 -28.81
CA GLY A 403 0.72 3.39 -29.19
C GLY A 403 -0.35 3.81 -28.18
N ARG A 404 -1.56 4.05 -28.67
CA ARG A 404 -2.76 4.23 -27.85
C ARG A 404 -3.49 2.90 -27.78
N TRP A 405 -3.50 2.28 -26.61
CA TRP A 405 -4.36 1.12 -26.38
C TRP A 405 -5.80 1.60 -26.22
N VAL A 406 -6.72 0.94 -26.94
CA VAL A 406 -8.16 1.11 -26.77
C VAL A 406 -8.66 -0.24 -26.28
N PRO A 407 -9.29 -0.31 -25.09
CA PRO A 407 -9.76 -1.57 -24.56
C PRO A 407 -10.81 -2.22 -25.47
N SER A 408 -10.67 -3.51 -25.72
CA SER A 408 -11.73 -4.37 -26.27
C SER A 408 -12.38 -5.19 -25.14
N GLU A 409 -13.60 -5.72 -25.35
CA GLU A 409 -14.24 -6.61 -24.36
C GLU A 409 -13.34 -7.80 -24.01
N ASP A 410 -12.62 -8.35 -24.98
CA ASP A 410 -11.70 -9.47 -24.82
C ASP A 410 -10.50 -9.16 -23.89
N ASP A 411 -10.12 -7.89 -23.73
CA ASP A 411 -9.00 -7.51 -22.85
C ASP A 411 -9.39 -7.55 -21.36
N TRP A 412 -10.68 -7.48 -21.05
CA TRP A 412 -11.22 -7.44 -19.69
C TRP A 412 -11.74 -8.78 -19.19
N LEU A 413 -12.09 -9.68 -20.12
CA LEU A 413 -12.64 -10.98 -19.77
C LEU A 413 -11.56 -11.87 -19.14
N PRO A 414 -11.83 -12.53 -18.00
CA PRO A 414 -11.01 -13.65 -17.58
C PRO A 414 -11.05 -14.72 -18.69
N ALA A 415 -9.90 -15.33 -19.00
CA ALA A 415 -9.71 -16.27 -20.11
C ALA A 415 -10.64 -17.52 -20.12
N ASP A 416 -11.59 -17.64 -19.19
CA ASP A 416 -12.55 -18.74 -19.06
C ASP A 416 -13.97 -18.41 -19.56
N GLU A 417 -14.34 -17.14 -19.81
CA GLU A 417 -15.71 -16.83 -20.29
C GLU A 417 -15.90 -17.04 -21.80
N SER A 418 -14.81 -17.10 -22.58
CA SER A 418 -14.88 -17.31 -24.03
C SER A 418 -15.11 -18.77 -24.45
N SER A 419 -15.48 -19.68 -23.53
CA SER A 419 -15.68 -21.11 -23.81
C SER A 419 -17.01 -21.69 -23.32
N SER A 420 -18.04 -20.85 -23.13
CA SER A 420 -19.41 -21.38 -23.10
C SER A 420 -19.88 -21.64 -24.53
N ASP A 421 -19.62 -22.86 -25.01
CA ASP A 421 -20.27 -23.40 -26.20
C ASP A 421 -21.78 -23.17 -26.08
N SER A 422 -22.30 -22.44 -27.06
CA SER A 422 -23.72 -22.25 -27.32
C SER A 422 -24.40 -23.60 -27.58
N LEU A 423 -24.79 -24.30 -26.52
CA LEU A 423 -25.75 -25.39 -26.60
C LEU A 423 -27.15 -24.77 -26.79
N SER A 424 -27.48 -24.55 -28.06
CA SER A 424 -28.85 -24.28 -28.50
C SER A 424 -29.74 -25.47 -28.12
N MET A 425 -30.48 -25.33 -27.02
CA MET A 425 -31.61 -26.22 -26.74
C MET A 425 -32.74 -25.88 -27.71
N SER A 426 -32.81 -26.63 -28.81
CA SER A 426 -33.98 -26.68 -29.68
C SER A 426 -35.15 -27.28 -28.91
N ILE A 427 -36.15 -26.46 -28.63
CA ILE A 427 -37.47 -26.89 -28.14
C ILE A 427 -38.19 -27.54 -29.33
N HIS A 428 -38.28 -28.86 -29.34
CA HIS A 428 -39.24 -29.57 -30.18
C HIS A 428 -40.59 -29.63 -29.45
N GLN A 429 -41.54 -28.83 -29.93
CA GLN A 429 -42.96 -29.11 -29.79
C GLN A 429 -43.30 -30.33 -30.68
N SER A 430 -43.77 -31.41 -30.08
CA SER A 430 -44.58 -32.40 -30.80
C SER A 430 -45.98 -32.45 -30.17
N SER A 431 -46.93 -31.86 -30.88
CA SER A 431 -48.36 -32.07 -30.72
C SER A 431 -48.81 -33.37 -31.40
N THR A 432 -49.96 -33.88 -30.96
CA THR A 432 -50.77 -35.04 -31.43
C THR A 432 -50.38 -36.39 -30.79
N VAL A 433 -51.28 -37.13 -30.14
CA VAL A 433 -52.76 -37.26 -30.22
C VAL A 433 -53.42 -37.15 -28.84
#